data_AF-A0A925DKW1-F1
#
_entry.id   AF-A0A925DKW1-F1
#
_cell.length_a   1.000
_cell.length_b   1.000
_cell.length_c   1.000
_cell.angle_alpha   90.00
_cell.angle_beta   90.00
_cell.angle_gamma   90.00
#
_symmetry.space_group_name_H-M   'P 1'
#
loop_
_entity.id
_entity.type
_entity.pdbx_description
1 polymer ?
#
loop_
_entity_poly.entity_id
_entity_poly.type
_entity_poly.pdbx_seq_one_letter_code
_entity_poly.pdbx_strand_id
1 'polypeptide(L)'
;MIVIVNILIPVTGDGSNAQDGDAENLKSATERLCGKWRIDSYKKNGIDKTFLKKAYTEVYTPDGNYSYSCGNISGTGRWTFQNKEKEIKLIHISNPSPLIVVILKLEEKQFWYYYMEGNDKKEFHMVEQ
;
A
#
# COMPACT_ATOMS: atom_id res chain seq x y z
N MET A 1 -12.03 69.94 -12.38
CA MET A 1 -12.76 68.87 -11.67
C MET A 1 -12.18 67.53 -12.11
N ILE A 2 -11.33 66.95 -11.28
CA ILE A 2 -11.22 65.51 -10.95
C ILE A 2 -10.48 65.50 -9.61
N VAL A 3 -10.97 64.65 -8.72
CA VAL A 3 -10.64 64.53 -7.32
C VAL A 3 -9.50 63.52 -7.15
N ILE A 4 -8.69 63.80 -6.13
CA ILE A 4 -7.63 63.02 -5.46
C ILE A 4 -7.89 61.49 -5.43
N VAL A 5 -6.83 60.69 -5.27
CA VAL A 5 -6.61 59.93 -4.02
C VAL A 5 -5.26 59.19 -4.08
N ASN A 6 -4.32 59.58 -3.23
CA ASN A 6 -3.18 58.75 -2.83
C ASN A 6 -3.67 57.78 -1.74
N ILE A 7 -3.48 56.48 -1.93
CA ILE A 7 -3.55 55.49 -0.85
C ILE A 7 -2.29 54.62 -0.92
N LEU A 8 -1.43 54.81 0.07
CA LEU A 8 -0.51 53.80 0.62
C LEU A 8 -1.30 53.16 1.78
N ILE A 9 -1.36 51.84 2.03
CA ILE A 9 -0.46 50.85 2.68
C ILE A 9 -1.26 49.50 2.78
N PRO A 10 -0.79 48.32 3.29
CA PRO A 10 0.54 47.74 3.53
C PRO A 10 0.73 46.27 3.03
N VAL A 11 1.93 45.73 3.27
CA VAL A 11 2.43 44.32 3.11
C VAL A 11 1.52 43.27 3.77
N THR A 12 1.33 42.02 3.30
CA THR A 12 2.18 40.82 3.50
C THR A 12 1.52 39.61 2.82
N GLY A 13 2.29 38.63 2.35
CA GLY A 13 1.75 37.31 2.00
C GLY A 13 2.70 36.48 1.15
N ASP A 14 3.61 35.76 1.80
CA ASP A 14 4.33 34.62 1.21
C ASP A 14 3.29 33.57 0.80
N GLY A 15 3.25 33.22 -0.49
CA GLY A 15 2.18 32.43 -1.08
C GLY A 15 2.71 31.59 -2.23
N SER A 16 3.29 30.44 -1.86
CA SER A 16 3.33 29.19 -2.62
C SER A 16 2.75 29.28 -4.04
N ASN A 17 3.60 29.38 -5.05
CA ASN A 17 3.25 28.86 -6.38
C ASN A 17 3.33 27.33 -6.30
N ALA A 18 2.34 26.73 -5.63
CA ALA A 18 1.92 25.38 -5.96
C ALA A 18 1.35 25.48 -7.38
N GLN A 19 2.11 24.98 -8.35
CA GLN A 19 1.56 24.74 -9.67
C GLN A 19 0.52 23.64 -9.52
N ASP A 20 -0.72 24.09 -9.50
CA ASP A 20 -1.93 23.34 -9.75
C ASP A 20 -1.77 22.59 -11.09
N GLY A 21 -1.89 21.27 -11.02
CA GLY A 21 -1.71 20.37 -12.14
C GLY A 21 -2.13 18.96 -11.74
N ASP A 22 -3.43 18.69 -11.85
CA ASP A 22 -4.02 17.33 -11.90
C ASP A 22 -3.80 16.43 -10.65
N ALA A 23 -4.26 16.88 -9.48
CA ALA A 23 -4.26 16.06 -8.25
C ALA A 23 -5.59 15.31 -8.00
N GLU A 24 -6.54 15.33 -8.94
CA GLU A 24 -7.90 14.81 -8.74
C GLU A 24 -8.08 13.34 -9.20
N ASN A 25 -7.19 12.42 -8.82
CA ASN A 25 -7.56 10.98 -8.65
C ASN A 25 -6.46 10.04 -8.08
N LEU A 26 -5.36 10.55 -7.54
CA LEU A 26 -4.29 9.69 -7.03
C LEU A 26 -4.58 9.26 -5.59
N LYS A 27 -5.33 8.16 -5.43
CA LYS A 27 -5.40 7.44 -4.15
C LYS A 27 -3.97 7.19 -3.63
N SER A 28 -3.73 7.54 -2.37
CA SER A 28 -2.45 7.29 -1.70
C SER A 28 -2.08 5.80 -1.74
N ALA A 29 -0.80 5.46 -1.55
CA ALA A 29 -0.38 4.06 -1.49
C ALA A 29 -1.13 3.29 -0.38
N THR A 30 -1.40 3.97 0.75
CA THR A 30 -2.24 3.44 1.84
C THR A 30 -3.65 3.13 1.36
N GLU A 31 -4.32 4.07 0.70
CA GLU A 31 -5.67 3.83 0.17
C GLU A 31 -5.70 2.72 -0.89
N ARG A 32 -4.63 2.56 -1.67
CA ARG A 32 -4.50 1.47 -2.64
C ARG A 32 -4.21 0.11 -2.02
N LEU A 33 -3.59 0.05 -0.84
CA LEU A 33 -3.28 -1.20 -0.14
C LEU A 33 -4.44 -1.64 0.77
N CYS A 34 -5.10 -0.69 1.43
CA CYS A 34 -6.18 -0.97 2.36
C CYS A 34 -7.38 -1.56 1.64
N GLY A 35 -7.89 -2.67 2.14
CA GLY A 35 -8.93 -3.45 1.48
C GLY A 35 -8.77 -4.93 1.72
N LYS A 36 -9.55 -5.72 0.99
CA LYS A 36 -9.51 -7.17 1.02
C LYS A 36 -8.98 -7.68 -0.31
N TRP A 37 -8.00 -8.55 -0.22
CA TRP A 37 -7.31 -9.14 -1.35
C TRP A 37 -7.54 -10.63 -1.37
N ARG A 38 -7.79 -11.18 -2.55
CA ARG A 38 -7.80 -12.62 -2.80
C ARG A 38 -6.67 -12.99 -3.75
N ILE A 39 -6.14 -14.20 -3.59
CA ILE A 39 -5.10 -14.69 -4.51
C ILE A 39 -5.66 -14.81 -5.94
N ASP A 40 -4.85 -14.42 -6.91
CA ASP A 40 -5.04 -14.72 -8.33
C ASP A 40 -3.98 -15.72 -8.81
N SER A 41 -2.70 -15.45 -8.51
CA SER A 41 -1.58 -16.35 -8.78
C SER A 41 -0.60 -16.42 -7.61
N TYR A 42 -0.04 -17.60 -7.36
CA TYR A 42 1.05 -17.79 -6.41
C TYR A 42 2.17 -18.62 -7.04
N LYS A 43 3.40 -18.11 -6.94
CA LYS A 43 4.60 -18.77 -7.46
C LYS A 43 5.62 -18.98 -6.35
N LYS A 44 6.25 -20.15 -6.35
CA LYS A 44 7.42 -20.45 -5.52
C LYS A 44 8.61 -20.71 -6.44
N ASN A 45 9.64 -19.87 -6.38
CA ASN A 45 10.80 -19.92 -7.26
C ASN A 45 10.41 -19.93 -8.76
N GLY A 46 9.41 -19.13 -9.12
CA GLY A 46 8.87 -19.05 -10.48
C GLY A 46 7.93 -20.20 -10.88
N ILE A 47 7.84 -21.27 -10.09
CA ILE A 47 6.94 -22.39 -10.34
C ILE A 47 5.54 -22.05 -9.83
N ASP A 48 4.52 -22.15 -10.69
CA ASP A 48 3.14 -21.96 -10.27
C ASP A 48 2.73 -23.01 -9.23
N LYS A 49 2.24 -22.51 -8.10
CA LYS A 49 1.72 -23.30 -6.98
C LYS A 49 0.37 -22.74 -6.52
N THR A 50 -0.35 -22.03 -7.39
CA THR A 50 -1.60 -21.33 -7.09
C THR A 50 -2.63 -22.24 -6.43
N PHE A 51 -2.65 -23.52 -6.82
CA PHE A 51 -3.50 -24.54 -6.20
C PHE A 51 -3.37 -24.61 -4.66
N LEU A 52 -2.16 -24.42 -4.11
CA LEU A 52 -1.90 -24.48 -2.67
C LEU A 52 -2.47 -23.28 -1.90
N LYS A 53 -2.80 -22.21 -2.61
CA LYS A 53 -3.25 -20.93 -2.05
C LYS A 53 -4.65 -20.55 -2.46
N LYS A 54 -5.43 -21.41 -3.12
CA LYS A 54 -6.76 -21.08 -3.68
C LYS A 54 -7.72 -20.31 -2.75
N ALA A 55 -7.68 -20.59 -1.44
CA ALA A 55 -8.52 -19.92 -0.44
C ALA A 55 -7.78 -18.80 0.31
N TYR A 56 -6.64 -18.32 -0.21
CA TYR A 56 -5.80 -17.33 0.44
C TYR A 56 -6.37 -15.93 0.25
N THR A 57 -6.56 -15.23 1.36
CA THR A 57 -6.99 -13.83 1.38
C THR A 57 -6.19 -13.04 2.40
N GLU A 58 -6.07 -11.74 2.17
CA GLU A 58 -5.44 -10.78 3.05
C GLU A 58 -6.37 -9.58 3.25
N VAL A 59 -6.29 -8.95 4.42
CA VAL A 59 -7.00 -7.72 4.72
C VAL A 59 -6.02 -6.74 5.36
N TYR A 60 -5.98 -5.52 4.82
CA TYR A 60 -5.20 -4.40 5.33
C TYR A 60 -6.13 -3.26 5.72
N THR A 61 -5.94 -2.69 6.91
CA THR A 61 -6.74 -1.56 7.40
C THR A 61 -5.90 -0.28 7.52
N PRO A 62 -6.50 0.92 7.38
CA PRO A 62 -5.78 2.19 7.45
C PRO A 62 -5.09 2.45 8.79
N ASP A 63 -5.58 1.86 9.87
CA ASP A 63 -5.00 1.97 11.21
C ASP A 63 -3.82 1.00 11.44
N GLY A 64 -3.37 0.30 10.39
CA GLY A 64 -2.17 -0.52 10.41
C GLY A 64 -2.38 -1.97 10.83
N ASN A 65 -3.62 -2.48 10.86
CA ASN A 65 -3.87 -3.91 11.11
C ASN A 65 -3.79 -4.71 9.81
N TYR A 66 -3.31 -5.93 9.95
CA TYR A 66 -3.19 -6.91 8.88
C TYR A 66 -3.79 -8.23 9.35
N SER A 67 -4.46 -8.94 8.46
CA SER A 67 -4.85 -10.33 8.67
C SER A 67 -4.78 -11.13 7.39
N TYR A 68 -4.57 -12.43 7.53
CA TYR A 68 -4.62 -13.37 6.42
C TYR A 68 -5.42 -14.61 6.80
N SER A 69 -5.97 -15.26 5.79
CA SER A 69 -6.59 -16.59 5.92
C SER A 69 -6.26 -17.46 4.73
N CYS A 70 -6.20 -18.77 4.95
CA CYS A 70 -5.92 -19.80 3.96
C CYS A 70 -6.65 -21.08 4.36
N GLY A 71 -7.93 -21.20 4.01
CA GLY A 71 -8.76 -22.29 4.50
C GLY A 71 -8.91 -22.22 6.03
N ASN A 72 -8.45 -23.26 6.74
CA ASN A 72 -8.55 -23.34 8.21
C ASN A 72 -7.39 -22.66 8.97
N ILE A 73 -6.43 -22.08 8.25
CA ILE A 73 -5.28 -21.38 8.85
C ILE A 73 -5.50 -19.89 8.68
N SER A 74 -5.37 -19.13 9.77
CA SER A 74 -5.47 -17.68 9.75
C SER A 74 -4.48 -17.05 10.72
N GLY A 75 -4.16 -15.79 10.51
CA GLY A 75 -3.34 -15.02 11.43
C GLY A 75 -3.59 -13.52 11.31
N THR A 76 -3.16 -12.80 12.33
CA THR A 76 -3.27 -11.34 12.42
C THR A 76 -1.91 -10.72 12.72
N GLY A 77 -1.80 -9.42 12.48
CA GLY A 77 -0.56 -8.69 12.63
C GLY A 77 -0.73 -7.19 12.42
N ARG A 78 0.41 -6.53 12.32
CA ARG A 78 0.53 -5.11 12.00
C ARG A 78 1.31 -4.96 10.71
N TRP A 79 1.04 -3.89 9.96
CA TRP A 79 1.77 -3.55 8.76
C TRP A 79 2.24 -2.09 8.79
N THR A 80 3.32 -1.80 8.07
CA THR A 80 3.77 -0.42 7.79
C THR A 80 4.53 -0.39 6.47
N PHE A 81 4.41 0.71 5.72
CA PHE A 81 5.30 0.96 4.60
C PHE A 81 6.72 1.27 5.09
N GLN A 82 7.70 0.90 4.27
CA GLN A 82 9.09 1.27 4.43
C GLN A 82 9.75 1.45 3.05
N ASN A 83 10.99 1.92 3.03
CA ASN A 83 11.76 2.12 1.79
C ASN A 83 11.00 2.92 0.72
N LYS A 84 10.42 4.07 1.10
CA LYS A 84 9.61 4.92 0.23
C LYS A 84 8.46 4.15 -0.44
N GLU A 85 7.70 3.39 0.36
CA GLU A 85 6.52 2.64 -0.09
C GLU A 85 6.81 1.52 -1.11
N LYS A 86 8.07 1.08 -1.22
CA LYS A 86 8.45 -0.07 -2.05
C LYS A 86 8.33 -1.41 -1.32
N GLU A 87 8.23 -1.36 0.00
CA GLU A 87 8.21 -2.51 0.86
C GLU A 87 7.15 -2.34 1.95
N ILE A 88 6.59 -3.45 2.39
CA ILE A 88 5.72 -3.52 3.55
C ILE A 88 6.39 -4.44 4.59
N LYS A 89 6.50 -3.93 5.82
CA LYS A 89 6.91 -4.72 6.97
C LYS A 89 5.67 -5.27 7.66
N LEU A 90 5.55 -6.58 7.73
CA LEU A 90 4.50 -7.30 8.44
C LEU A 90 5.05 -7.83 9.77
N ILE A 91 4.34 -7.62 10.86
CA ILE A 91 4.67 -8.16 12.19
C ILE A 91 3.48 -8.99 12.65
N HIS A 92 3.63 -10.30 12.77
CA HIS A 92 2.56 -11.18 13.23
C HIS A 92 2.42 -11.11 14.75
N ILE A 93 1.20 -11.18 15.26
CA ILE A 93 0.98 -11.14 16.72
C ILE A 93 1.64 -12.35 17.41
N SER A 94 1.59 -13.52 16.77
CA SER A 94 2.15 -14.76 17.30
C SER A 94 3.65 -14.96 16.99
N ASN A 95 4.24 -14.14 16.12
CA ASN A 95 5.66 -14.22 15.78
C ASN A 95 6.24 -12.80 15.60
N PRO A 96 7.10 -12.35 16.54
CA PRO A 96 7.64 -10.99 16.50
C PRO A 96 8.66 -10.77 15.38
N SER A 97 9.11 -11.82 14.70
CA SER A 97 10.04 -11.68 13.58
C SER A 97 9.33 -11.01 12.40
N PRO A 98 9.80 -9.84 11.94
CA PRO A 98 9.15 -9.13 10.86
C PRO A 98 9.33 -9.87 9.53
N LEU A 99 8.26 -9.97 8.76
CA LEU A 99 8.29 -10.39 7.37
C LEU A 99 8.33 -9.15 6.48
N ILE A 100 9.37 -9.02 5.66
CA ILE A 100 9.46 -7.93 4.67
C ILE A 100 8.95 -8.44 3.33
N VAL A 101 7.92 -7.79 2.81
CA VAL A 101 7.42 -8.04 1.46
C VAL A 101 7.80 -6.87 0.54
N VAL A 102 8.29 -7.19 -0.65
CA VAL A 102 8.67 -6.22 -1.68
C VAL A 102 7.53 -6.09 -2.67
N ILE A 103 7.05 -4.87 -2.87
CA ILE A 103 5.93 -4.56 -3.76
C ILE A 103 6.40 -4.63 -5.21
N LEU A 104 5.74 -5.45 -6.01
CA LEU A 104 5.91 -5.52 -7.46
C LEU A 104 4.90 -4.64 -8.18
N LYS A 105 3.67 -4.58 -7.65
CA LYS A 105 2.56 -3.82 -8.21
C LYS A 105 1.58 -3.42 -7.10
N LEU A 106 1.17 -2.15 -7.07
CA LEU A 106 0.14 -1.63 -6.16
C LEU A 106 -0.76 -0.62 -6.88
N GLU A 107 -1.85 -1.14 -7.43
CA GLU A 107 -2.90 -0.41 -8.12
C GLU A 107 -4.25 -0.68 -7.43
N GLU A 108 -5.27 0.09 -7.78
CA GLU A 108 -6.60 0.02 -7.13
C GLU A 108 -7.18 -1.39 -7.03
N LYS A 109 -6.93 -2.25 -8.04
CA LYS A 109 -7.49 -3.61 -8.11
C LYS A 109 -6.46 -4.72 -8.09
N GLN A 110 -5.17 -4.38 -8.00
CA GLN A 110 -4.07 -5.34 -8.12
C GLN A 110 -2.98 -5.04 -7.11
N PHE A 111 -2.69 -6.04 -6.29
CA PHE A 111 -1.62 -5.99 -5.30
C PHE A 111 -0.71 -7.20 -5.47
N TRP A 112 0.49 -6.97 -5.97
CA TRP A 112 1.48 -8.02 -6.21
C TRP A 112 2.74 -7.75 -5.40
N TYR A 113 3.27 -8.78 -4.78
CA TYR A 113 4.47 -8.68 -3.96
C TYR A 113 5.24 -10.00 -3.95
N TYR A 114 6.47 -9.97 -3.45
CA TYR A 114 7.18 -11.19 -3.06
C TYR A 114 7.89 -11.03 -1.72
N TYR A 115 8.24 -12.15 -1.11
CA TYR A 115 9.22 -12.20 -0.03
C TYR A 115 10.13 -13.41 -0.17
N MET A 116 11.25 -13.37 0.57
CA MET A 116 12.19 -14.48 0.65
C MET A 116 11.96 -15.25 1.95
N GLU A 117 11.86 -16.57 1.86
CA GLU A 117 11.92 -17.48 3.00
C GLU A 117 13.16 -18.36 2.83
N GLY A 118 14.26 -17.99 3.51
CA GLY A 118 15.58 -18.53 3.18
C GLY A 118 15.93 -18.21 1.72
N ASN A 119 16.16 -19.26 0.92
CA ASN A 119 16.47 -19.14 -0.50
C ASN A 119 15.23 -19.19 -1.41
N ASP A 120 14.04 -19.40 -0.85
CA ASP A 120 12.83 -19.53 -1.63
C ASP A 120 12.14 -18.17 -1.83
N LYS A 121 11.99 -17.75 -3.08
CA LYS A 121 11.16 -16.61 -3.46
C LYS A 121 9.71 -17.04 -3.52
N LYS A 122 8.87 -16.42 -2.69
CA LYS A 122 7.41 -16.59 -2.70
C LYS A 122 6.76 -15.34 -3.24
N GLU A 123 6.08 -15.46 -4.37
CA GLU A 123 5.46 -14.35 -5.10
C GLU A 123 3.95 -14.51 -5.14
N PHE A 124 3.25 -13.45 -4.78
CA PHE A 124 1.80 -13.38 -4.66
C PHE A 124 1.30 -12.32 -5.61
N HIS A 125 0.37 -12.70 -6.49
CA HIS A 125 -0.40 -11.78 -7.31
C HIS A 125 -1.81 -11.82 -6.81
N MET A 126 -2.28 -10.72 -6.22
CA MET A 126 -3.60 -10.62 -5.63
C MET A 126 -4.46 -9.61 -6.37
N VAL A 127 -5.77 -9.83 -6.28
CA VAL A 127 -6.79 -8.94 -6.81
C VAL A 127 -7.75 -8.55 -5.70
N GLU A 128 -8.34 -7.36 -5.83
CA GLU A 128 -9.36 -6.88 -4.89
C GLU A 128 -10.55 -7.87 -4.85
N GLN A 129 -11.08 -8.11 -3.65
CA GLN A 129 -12.19 -9.05 -3.41
C GLN A 129 -13.54 -8.36 -3.35
#